data_AF-A0A7S0QEQ9-F1
#
_entry.id   AF-A0A7S0QEQ9-F1
#
_cell.length_a   1.000
_cell.length_b   1.000
_cell.length_c   1.000
_cell.angle_alpha   90.00
_cell.angle_beta   90.00
_cell.angle_gamma   90.00
#
_symmetry.space_group_name_H-M   'P 1'
#
loop_
_entity.id
_entity.type
_entity.pdbx_description
1 polymer ?
#
loop_
_entity_poly.entity_id
_entity_poly.type
_entity_poly.pdbx_seq_one_letter_code
_entity_poly.pdbx_strand_id
1 'polypeptide(L)'
;VLGAPFFPPTPATDGDKATRFCCGTEDGEFVRGSWVRTDAAGAAGGDDDAPRGGSSFVQGRVKCHYGPVVSVLRSPFFSDVVLTVGDWTFNLFKLGDGPDDPGAESPVVVGPYAK
;
A
#
# COMPACT_ATOMS: atom_id res chain seq x y z
N VAL A 1 -21.95 12.83 24.17
CA VAL A 1 -21.16 11.94 23.29
C VAL A 1 -21.59 12.26 21.87
N LEU A 2 -20.93 13.22 21.22
CA LEU A 2 -21.25 13.63 19.86
C LEU A 2 -20.80 12.51 18.92
N GLY A 3 -21.75 11.90 18.21
CA GLY A 3 -21.47 10.86 17.23
C GLY A 3 -20.58 11.43 16.14
N ALA A 4 -19.35 10.92 16.03
CA ALA A 4 -18.53 11.18 14.86
C ALA A 4 -19.33 10.76 13.62
N PRO A 5 -19.36 11.57 12.55
CA PRO A 5 -20.02 11.19 11.31
C PRO A 5 -19.47 9.83 10.86
N PHE A 6 -20.37 8.85 10.72
CA PHE A 6 -20.05 7.57 10.14
C PHE A 6 -19.74 7.81 8.67
N PHE A 7 -18.45 7.91 8.33
CA PHE A 7 -18.01 7.86 6.95
C PHE A 7 -18.08 6.40 6.52
N PRO A 8 -19.01 6.02 5.64
CA PRO A 8 -18.97 4.67 5.09
C PRO A 8 -17.61 4.48 4.41
N PRO A 9 -16.99 3.30 4.53
CA PRO A 9 -15.79 3.00 3.77
C PRO A 9 -16.09 3.30 2.30
N THR A 10 -15.26 4.13 1.67
CA THR A 10 -15.40 4.44 0.24
C THR A 10 -15.51 3.10 -0.50
N PRO A 11 -16.56 2.88 -1.30
CA PRO A 11 -16.76 1.59 -1.96
C PRO A 11 -15.50 1.23 -2.76
N ALA A 12 -15.16 -0.07 -2.78
CA ALA A 12 -14.06 -0.57 -3.58
C ALA A 12 -14.23 -0.05 -5.01
N THR A 13 -13.21 0.65 -5.51
CA THR A 13 -13.25 1.24 -6.85
C THR A 13 -13.35 0.11 -7.86
N ASP A 14 -14.36 0.10 -8.74
CA ASP A 14 -14.55 -0.96 -9.73
C ASP A 14 -13.29 -1.15 -10.61
N GLY A 15 -12.95 -2.41 -10.93
CA GLY A 15 -11.81 -2.78 -11.77
C GLY A 15 -10.53 -3.12 -10.99
N ASP A 16 -9.36 -2.94 -11.62
CA ASP A 16 -8.03 -3.34 -11.11
C ASP A 16 -7.60 -2.68 -9.78
N LYS A 17 -8.37 -1.71 -9.29
CA LYS A 17 -8.14 -1.01 -8.01
C LYS A 17 -8.83 -1.70 -6.83
N ALA A 18 -9.88 -2.50 -7.06
CA ALA A 18 -10.64 -3.20 -6.02
C ALA A 18 -9.81 -4.25 -5.27
N THR A 19 -8.79 -4.80 -5.93
CA THR A 19 -7.96 -5.90 -5.42
C THR A 19 -6.66 -5.44 -4.76
N ARG A 20 -6.43 -4.12 -4.69
CA ARG A 20 -5.21 -3.55 -4.09
C ARG A 20 -5.34 -3.44 -2.58
N PHE A 21 -4.36 -3.97 -1.88
CA PHE A 21 -4.29 -3.94 -0.43
C PHE A 21 -2.94 -3.40 0.05
N CYS A 22 -2.91 -3.06 1.33
CA CYS A 22 -1.72 -2.60 2.01
C CYS A 22 -1.61 -3.35 3.33
N CYS A 23 -0.39 -3.70 3.74
CA CYS A 23 -0.14 -4.31 5.04
C CYS A 23 1.11 -3.71 5.68
N GLY A 24 1.14 -3.75 7.00
CA GLY A 24 2.33 -3.43 7.80
C GLY A 24 2.96 -4.73 8.29
N THR A 25 4.27 -4.77 8.37
CA THR A 25 5.01 -5.92 8.91
C THR A 25 5.52 -5.61 10.32
N GLU A 26 5.81 -6.68 11.08
CA GLU A 26 6.44 -6.56 12.40
C GLU A 26 7.88 -6.03 12.31
N ASP A 27 8.50 -6.12 11.13
CA ASP A 27 9.81 -5.55 10.86
C ASP A 27 9.73 -4.07 10.45
N GLY A 28 8.60 -3.40 10.67
CA GLY A 28 8.45 -1.96 10.43
C GLY A 28 8.42 -1.58 8.94
N GLU A 29 8.10 -2.54 8.06
CA GLU A 29 7.91 -2.28 6.64
C GLU A 29 6.42 -2.07 6.33
N PHE A 30 6.15 -1.15 5.41
CA PHE A 30 4.85 -0.97 4.76
C PHE A 30 4.90 -1.60 3.37
N VAL A 31 3.98 -2.51 3.11
CA VAL A 31 3.95 -3.33 1.89
C VAL A 31 2.66 -3.08 1.13
N ARG A 32 2.77 -2.93 -0.19
CA ARG A 32 1.65 -2.80 -1.13
C ARG A 32 1.55 -4.05 -1.99
N GLY A 33 0.33 -4.55 -2.15
CA GLY A 33 0.06 -5.66 -3.04
C GLY A 33 -1.24 -5.52 -3.81
N SER A 34 -1.38 -6.35 -4.82
CA SER A 34 -2.59 -6.50 -5.62
C SER A 34 -2.86 -7.98 -5.89
N TRP A 35 -4.13 -8.39 -5.88
CA TRP A 35 -4.50 -9.74 -6.32
C TRP A 35 -4.48 -9.91 -7.84
N VAL A 36 -4.45 -8.79 -8.59
CA VAL A 36 -4.16 -8.81 -10.02
C VAL A 36 -2.65 -8.92 -10.18
N ARG A 37 -2.20 -10.01 -10.81
CA ARG A 37 -0.78 -10.16 -11.13
C ARG A 37 -0.38 -9.04 -12.06
N THR A 38 0.70 -8.36 -11.70
CA THR A 38 1.39 -7.48 -12.63
C THR A 38 2.37 -8.37 -13.37
N ASP A 39 1.89 -9.08 -14.38
CA ASP A 39 2.74 -9.52 -15.47
C ASP A 39 3.40 -8.24 -16.01
N ALA A 40 4.73 -8.18 -15.93
CA ALA A 40 5.48 -7.07 -16.51
C ALA A 40 4.89 -6.76 -17.90
N ALA A 41 4.37 -5.54 -18.07
CA ALA A 41 3.50 -5.17 -19.17
C ALA A 41 3.94 -5.79 -20.51
N GLY A 42 3.12 -6.72 -21.05
CA GLY A 42 3.19 -7.14 -22.45
C GLY A 42 3.91 -8.45 -22.79
N ALA A 43 3.60 -9.58 -22.15
CA ALA A 43 3.84 -10.90 -22.74
C ALA A 43 2.53 -11.47 -23.32
N ALA A 44 2.06 -10.86 -24.40
CA ALA A 44 1.17 -11.56 -25.33
C ALA A 44 2.01 -12.61 -26.07
N GLY A 45 1.81 -13.89 -25.77
CA GLY A 45 2.43 -15.00 -26.52
C GLY A 45 3.03 -16.05 -25.60
N GLY A 46 2.60 -17.29 -25.78
CA GLY A 46 3.00 -18.42 -24.96
C GLY A 46 4.47 -18.80 -25.09
N ASP A 47 5.02 -19.33 -24.00
CA ASP A 47 5.90 -20.49 -23.98
C ASP A 47 6.07 -20.94 -22.52
N ASP A 48 5.82 -22.22 -22.27
CA ASP A 48 5.76 -22.85 -20.93
C ASP A 48 7.14 -23.11 -20.29
N ASP A 49 8.23 -22.52 -20.80
CA ASP A 49 9.60 -22.93 -20.40
C ASP A 49 10.64 -21.80 -20.21
N ALA A 50 10.20 -20.58 -19.87
CA ALA A 50 11.11 -19.51 -19.41
C ALA A 50 11.27 -19.54 -17.86
N PRO A 51 12.47 -19.26 -17.30
CA PRO A 51 12.68 -19.29 -15.86
C PRO A 51 11.73 -18.26 -15.23
N ARG A 52 10.81 -18.72 -14.38
CA ARG A 52 9.68 -17.97 -13.77
C ARG A 52 10.13 -16.63 -13.18
N GLY A 53 10.28 -15.62 -14.03
CA GLY A 53 10.63 -14.26 -13.70
C GLY A 53 9.43 -13.54 -13.11
N GLY A 54 9.17 -13.80 -11.83
CA GLY A 54 8.69 -12.79 -10.88
C GLY A 54 7.33 -12.15 -11.12
N SER A 55 6.26 -12.90 -11.40
CA SER A 55 4.91 -12.36 -11.18
C SER A 55 4.65 -12.26 -9.66
N SER A 56 5.05 -11.15 -9.05
CA SER A 56 4.86 -10.91 -7.62
C SER A 56 3.53 -10.22 -7.35
N PHE A 57 2.77 -10.71 -6.37
CA PHE A 57 1.60 -10.01 -5.84
C PHE A 57 2.00 -8.77 -5.03
N VAL A 58 3.27 -8.70 -4.59
CA VAL A 58 3.85 -7.56 -3.89
C VAL A 58 4.40 -6.61 -4.93
N GLN A 59 3.80 -5.42 -4.99
CA GLN A 59 4.17 -4.36 -5.93
C GLN A 59 5.29 -3.47 -5.37
N GLY A 60 5.39 -3.36 -4.04
CA GLY A 60 6.43 -2.57 -3.41
C GLY A 60 6.44 -2.73 -1.90
N ARG A 61 7.57 -2.36 -1.30
CA ARG A 61 7.75 -2.28 0.14
C ARG A 61 8.60 -1.07 0.50
N VAL A 62 8.36 -0.50 1.68
CA VAL A 62 9.11 0.63 2.20
C VAL A 62 9.36 0.44 3.68
N LYS A 63 10.58 0.70 4.15
CA LYS A 63 10.86 0.76 5.59
C LYS A 63 10.31 2.07 6.12
N CYS A 64 9.35 2.01 7.05
CA CYS A 64 8.65 3.19 7.55
C CYS A 64 8.72 3.36 9.07
N HIS A 65 8.83 2.27 9.82
CA HIS A 65 8.99 2.30 11.28
C HIS A 65 10.24 1.53 11.69
N TYR A 66 10.88 1.96 12.78
CA TYR A 66 12.03 1.22 13.33
C TYR A 66 11.57 -0.09 13.98
N GLY A 67 10.50 -0.03 14.79
CA GLY A 67 9.77 -1.18 15.32
C GLY A 67 8.54 -1.60 14.49
N PRO A 68 7.69 -2.48 15.06
CA PRO A 68 6.57 -3.08 14.34
C PRO A 68 5.50 -2.07 13.94
N VAL A 69 4.95 -2.26 12.74
CA VAL A 69 3.75 -1.53 12.32
C VAL A 69 2.54 -2.16 13.01
N VAL A 70 1.91 -1.42 13.91
CA VAL A 70 0.78 -1.92 14.70
C VAL A 70 -0.58 -1.60 14.08
N SER A 71 -0.63 -0.62 13.17
CA SER A 71 -1.87 -0.23 12.49
C SER A 71 -1.60 0.36 11.11
N VAL A 72 -2.47 0.01 10.17
CA VAL A 72 -2.51 0.56 8.81
C VAL A 72 -3.96 0.92 8.50
N LEU A 73 -4.23 2.18 8.16
CA LEU A 73 -5.57 2.70 7.92
C LEU A 73 -5.59 3.54 6.65
N ARG A 74 -6.61 3.35 5.81
CA ARG A 74 -6.88 4.27 4.70
C ARG A 74 -7.61 5.51 5.20
N SER A 75 -7.31 6.66 4.61
CA SER A 75 -8.03 7.88 4.90
C SER A 75 -9.48 7.76 4.41
N PRO A 76 -10.48 8.16 5.23
CA PRO A 76 -11.88 8.16 4.82
C PRO A 76 -12.23 9.31 3.86
N PHE A 77 -11.32 10.29 3.70
CA PHE A 77 -11.53 11.46 2.83
C PHE A 77 -10.74 11.36 1.52
N PHE A 78 -9.56 10.73 1.56
CA PHE A 78 -8.62 10.66 0.45
C PHE A 78 -8.28 9.19 0.19
N SER A 79 -8.83 8.62 -0.89
CA SER A 79 -8.67 7.19 -1.20
C SER A 79 -7.22 6.80 -1.53
N ASP A 80 -6.40 7.78 -1.90
CA ASP A 80 -4.96 7.67 -2.16
C ASP A 80 -4.12 7.81 -0.90
N VAL A 81 -4.66 8.17 0.26
CA VAL A 81 -3.86 8.39 1.48
C VAL A 81 -3.96 7.21 2.45
N VAL A 82 -2.81 6.74 2.92
CA VAL A 82 -2.70 5.68 3.93
C VAL A 82 -1.88 6.15 5.12
N LEU A 83 -2.41 5.90 6.32
CA LEU A 83 -1.74 6.09 7.59
C LEU A 83 -1.15 4.77 8.06
N THR A 84 0.10 4.82 8.52
CA THR A 84 0.76 3.75 9.26
C THR A 84 1.14 4.27 10.64
N VAL A 85 1.02 3.42 11.65
CA VAL A 85 1.40 3.74 13.04
C VAL A 85 2.26 2.61 13.56
N GLY A 86 3.40 2.97 14.14
CA GLY A 86 4.39 2.04 14.63
C GLY A 86 5.46 2.78 15.42
N ASP A 87 5.99 2.12 16.44
CA ASP A 87 7.11 2.64 17.25
C ASP A 87 6.99 4.14 17.61
N TRP A 88 5.88 4.51 18.26
CA TRP A 88 5.61 5.88 18.77
C TRP A 88 5.56 6.98 17.71
N THR A 89 5.61 6.61 16.44
CA THR A 89 5.57 7.48 15.28
C THR A 89 4.39 7.11 14.38
N PHE A 90 4.06 7.98 13.44
CA PHE A 90 3.10 7.69 12.38
C PHE A 90 3.65 8.17 11.04
N ASN A 91 3.25 7.55 9.94
CA ASN A 91 3.61 8.02 8.61
C ASN A 91 2.38 8.05 7.71
N LEU A 92 2.25 9.11 6.90
CA LEU A 92 1.23 9.22 5.87
C LEU A 92 1.86 8.99 4.49
N PHE A 93 1.30 8.05 3.75
CA PHE A 93 1.67 7.73 2.37
C PHE A 93 0.60 8.22 1.42
N LYS A 94 1.04 8.71 0.25
CA LYS A 94 0.14 8.98 -0.88
C LYS A 94 0.35 7.89 -1.93
N LEU A 95 -0.52 6.91 -1.95
CA LEU A 95 -0.48 5.84 -2.92
C LEU A 95 -0.65 6.39 -4.34
N GLY A 96 0.28 6.00 -5.20
CA GLY A 96 0.16 6.25 -6.63
C GLY A 96 -0.98 5.47 -7.28
N ASP A 97 -1.56 6.02 -8.34
CA ASP A 97 -2.70 5.43 -9.04
C ASP A 97 -2.28 4.25 -9.95
N GLY A 98 -1.03 4.23 -10.39
CA GLY A 98 -0.45 3.22 -11.27
C GLY A 98 0.37 2.13 -10.57
N PRO A 99 0.70 1.03 -11.28
CA PRO A 99 1.67 0.02 -10.83
C PRO A 99 3.10 0.58 -10.77
N ASP A 100 3.44 1.54 -11.64
CA ASP A 100 4.77 2.13 -11.77
C ASP A 100 4.88 3.53 -11.11
N ASP A 101 3.87 3.94 -10.34
CA ASP A 101 3.82 5.28 -9.75
C ASP A 101 4.53 5.30 -8.39
N PRO A 102 5.61 6.08 -8.21
CA PRO A 102 6.47 6.06 -7.02
C PRO A 102 5.80 6.65 -5.76
N GLY A 103 4.53 7.06 -5.80
CA GLY A 103 3.88 7.77 -4.70
C GLY A 103 3.98 7.09 -3.31
N ALA A 104 4.14 5.76 -3.26
CA ALA A 104 4.27 5.00 -2.01
C ALA A 104 5.72 4.75 -1.56
N GLU A 105 6.74 5.20 -2.31
CA GLU A 105 8.16 4.95 -2.02
C GLU A 105 8.71 5.82 -0.89
N SER A 106 7.98 6.87 -0.49
CA SER A 106 8.34 7.70 0.65
C SER A 106 7.11 8.27 1.33
N PRO A 107 7.10 8.39 2.67
CA PRO A 107 6.02 9.05 3.37
C PRO A 107 5.97 10.54 3.04
N VAL A 108 4.77 11.05 2.78
CA VAL A 108 4.50 12.48 2.55
C VAL A 108 4.58 13.26 3.85
N VAL A 109 4.13 12.65 4.95
CA VAL A 109 4.26 13.22 6.30
C VAL A 109 4.84 12.16 7.20
N VAL A 110 5.89 12.54 7.90
CA VAL A 110 6.56 11.73 8.92
C VAL A 110 6.20 12.32 10.27
N GLY A 111 5.75 11.46 11.18
CA GLY A 111 5.36 11.82 12.54
C GLY A 111 6.57 12.25 13.37
N PRO A 112 6.33 12.95 14.49
CA PRO A 112 7.40 13.33 15.40
C PRO A 112 8.12 12.09 15.93
N TYR A 113 9.41 12.22 16.20
CA TYR A 113 10.29 11.16 16.72
C TYR A 113 10.71 10.06 15.74
N ALA A 114 10.33 10.15 14.46
CA ALA A 114 11.01 9.37 13.43
C ALA A 114 12.46 9.86 13.35
N LYS A 115 13.41 8.95 13.60
CA LYS A 115 14.85 9.22 13.53
C LYS A 115 15.45 8.49 12.33
#